data_AF-A0A5C6MG39-F1
#
_entry.id   AF-A0A5C6MG39-F1
#
_cell.length_a   1.000
_cell.length_b   1.000
_cell.length_c   1.000
_cell.angle_alpha   90.00
_cell.angle_beta   90.00
_cell.angle_gamma   90.00
#
_symmetry.space_group_name_H-M   'P 1'
#
loop_
_entity.id
_entity.type
_entity.pdbx_description
1 polymer ?
#
loop_
_entity_poly.entity_id
_entity_poly.type
_entity_poly.pdbx_seq_one_letter_code
_entity_poly.pdbx_strand_id
1 'polypeptide(L)'
;MDLKGKRLLNYLTTVCVRKRFHQTYARLQRMRGQQSGCSEDVKEMLLLLLSYFDEKEESMFFHVDDTCLAEEVELGQVPLTPTIIVCGQSCYSSTRYMLSLDQNLVNTNISSFISALWLMFGSYYCFNIHYPSELASTLEFLQRSPCRLLDLRTFTGPADGTGTSTVPGRHQGHKGSPPGLQESQESDSAHSQIQQTTWRPRTSREDSM
;
A
#
# COMPACT_ATOMS: atom_id res chain seq x y z
N MET A 1 11.09 0.38 -3.34
CA MET A 1 11.08 -0.47 -2.13
C MET A 1 12.23 -0.08 -1.22
N ASP A 2 11.99 0.01 0.10
CA ASP A 2 13.02 0.34 1.09
C ASP A 2 13.95 -0.85 1.41
N LEU A 3 14.94 -0.64 2.27
CA LEU A 3 15.90 -1.68 2.65
C LEU A 3 15.24 -2.86 3.38
N LYS A 4 14.17 -2.59 4.16
CA LYS A 4 13.48 -3.63 4.91
C LYS A 4 12.71 -4.56 3.96
N GLY A 5 11.97 -4.00 3.01
CA GLY A 5 11.30 -4.75 1.96
C GLY A 5 12.27 -5.56 1.11
N LYS A 6 13.40 -4.97 0.71
CA LYS A 6 14.45 -5.69 -0.05
C LYS A 6 15.02 -6.88 0.73
N ARG A 7 15.28 -6.72 2.03
CA ARG A 7 15.76 -7.80 2.90
C ARG A 7 14.72 -8.90 3.06
N LEU A 8 13.44 -8.54 3.20
CA LEU A 8 12.36 -9.50 3.29
C LEU A 8 12.22 -10.30 1.99
N LEU A 9 12.18 -9.63 0.84
CA LEU A 9 12.12 -10.30 -0.46
C LEU A 9 13.34 -11.22 -0.65
N ASN A 10 14.53 -10.78 -0.27
CA ASN A 10 15.73 -11.62 -0.29
C ASN A 10 15.58 -12.85 0.62
N TYR A 11 15.11 -12.68 1.85
CA TYR A 11 14.87 -13.79 2.79
C TYR A 11 13.88 -14.81 2.22
N LEU A 12 12.74 -14.33 1.69
CA LEU A 12 11.74 -15.18 1.07
C LEU A 12 12.38 -15.95 -0.08
N THR A 13 13.03 -15.27 -1.03
CA THR A 13 13.59 -15.90 -2.25
C THR A 13 14.78 -16.83 -2.01
N THR A 14 15.55 -16.66 -0.92
CA THR A 14 16.80 -17.41 -0.70
C THR A 14 16.77 -18.41 0.45
N VAL A 15 15.97 -18.17 1.51
CA VAL A 15 16.04 -18.94 2.77
C VAL A 15 14.81 -19.83 3.00
N CYS A 16 13.67 -19.56 2.38
CA CYS A 16 12.44 -20.31 2.66
C CYS A 16 12.44 -21.72 2.03
N VAL A 17 12.68 -22.74 2.85
CA VAL A 17 12.78 -24.15 2.40
C VAL A 17 11.45 -24.92 2.54
N ARG A 18 10.42 -24.52 1.79
CA ARG A 18 9.19 -25.34 1.63
C ARG A 18 9.01 -25.77 0.18
N LYS A 19 8.56 -27.01 -0.07
CA LYS A 19 8.35 -27.53 -1.44
C LYS A 19 7.33 -26.70 -2.24
N ARG A 20 6.20 -26.33 -1.62
CA ARG A 20 5.21 -25.39 -2.21
C ARG A 20 5.83 -24.03 -2.53
N PHE A 21 6.64 -23.51 -1.62
CA PHE A 21 7.30 -22.22 -1.78
C PHE A 21 8.22 -22.17 -3.01
N HIS A 22 9.03 -23.20 -3.25
CA HIS A 22 9.88 -23.30 -4.46
C HIS A 22 9.06 -23.34 -5.75
N GLN A 23 7.94 -24.08 -5.76
CA GLN A 23 7.04 -24.15 -6.91
C GLN A 23 6.39 -22.80 -7.18
N THR A 24 5.92 -22.11 -6.13
CA THR A 24 5.39 -20.75 -6.25
C THR A 24 6.45 -19.83 -6.81
N TYR A 25 7.64 -19.77 -6.22
CA TYR A 25 8.73 -18.91 -6.68
C TYR A 25 9.07 -19.15 -8.16
N ALA A 26 9.24 -20.41 -8.58
CA ALA A 26 9.48 -20.75 -9.98
C ALA A 26 8.33 -20.33 -10.91
N ARG A 27 7.07 -20.41 -10.46
CA ARG A 27 5.91 -19.89 -11.19
C ARG A 27 5.96 -18.36 -11.31
N LEU A 28 6.26 -17.65 -10.21
CA LEU A 28 6.36 -16.19 -10.20
C LEU A 28 7.44 -15.69 -11.15
N GLN A 29 8.62 -16.35 -11.18
CA GLN A 29 9.70 -15.98 -12.08
C GLN A 29 9.32 -16.15 -13.56
N ARG A 30 8.53 -17.18 -13.89
CA ARG A 30 7.99 -17.33 -15.25
C ARG A 30 6.98 -16.25 -15.61
N MET A 31 6.09 -15.87 -14.69
CA MET A 31 5.09 -14.81 -14.93
C MET A 31 5.71 -13.43 -15.01
N ARG A 32 6.72 -13.16 -14.17
CA ARG A 32 7.48 -11.91 -14.16
C ARG A 32 8.25 -11.69 -15.45
N GLY A 33 8.89 -12.73 -15.98
CA GLY A 33 9.74 -12.62 -17.18
C GLY A 33 10.89 -11.63 -16.97
N GLN A 34 11.05 -10.67 -17.90
CA GLN A 34 12.09 -9.63 -17.82
C GLN A 34 11.63 -8.36 -17.07
N GLN A 35 10.40 -8.35 -16.54
CA GLN A 35 9.86 -7.17 -15.86
C GLN A 35 10.60 -6.90 -14.55
N SER A 36 10.99 -5.65 -14.33
CA SER A 36 11.68 -5.20 -13.12
C SER A 36 11.12 -3.87 -12.65
N GLY A 37 11.31 -3.57 -11.37
CA GLY A 37 10.84 -2.32 -10.76
C GLY A 37 10.01 -2.56 -9.51
N CYS A 38 9.66 -1.45 -8.84
CA CYS A 38 9.06 -1.51 -7.52
C CYS A 38 7.69 -2.22 -7.49
N SER A 39 6.87 -2.05 -8.54
CA SER A 39 5.59 -2.78 -8.66
C SER A 39 5.81 -4.28 -8.67
N GLU A 40 6.75 -4.75 -9.50
CA GLU A 40 7.02 -6.18 -9.67
C GLU A 40 7.63 -6.80 -8.41
N ASP A 41 8.51 -6.07 -7.73
CA ASP A 41 9.05 -6.50 -6.44
C ASP A 41 7.96 -6.60 -5.36
N VAL A 42 6.97 -5.69 -5.37
CA VAL A 42 5.83 -5.74 -4.43
C VAL A 42 4.88 -6.89 -4.74
N LYS A 43 4.56 -7.13 -6.02
CA LYS A 43 3.80 -8.31 -6.46
C LYS A 43 4.49 -9.59 -6.01
N GLU A 44 5.79 -9.71 -6.28
CA GLU A 44 6.58 -10.88 -5.91
C GLU A 44 6.59 -11.10 -4.40
N MET A 45 6.87 -10.06 -3.63
CA MET A 45 6.87 -10.12 -2.16
C MET A 45 5.51 -10.56 -1.61
N LEU A 46 4.41 -9.99 -2.11
CA LEU A 46 3.06 -10.31 -1.65
C LEU A 46 2.68 -11.76 -1.97
N LEU A 47 2.88 -12.21 -3.21
CA LEU A 47 2.55 -13.58 -3.61
C LEU A 47 3.42 -14.62 -2.89
N LEU A 48 4.67 -14.28 -2.58
CA LEU A 48 5.53 -15.11 -1.74
C LEU A 48 5.10 -15.13 -0.27
N LEU A 49 4.56 -14.03 0.28
CA LEU A 49 3.99 -13.99 1.63
C LEU A 49 2.75 -14.88 1.73
N LEU A 50 1.84 -14.80 0.76
CA LEU A 50 0.66 -15.68 0.69
C LEU A 50 1.09 -17.15 0.70
N SER A 51 2.04 -17.52 -0.17
CA SER A 51 2.60 -18.89 -0.20
C SER A 51 3.31 -19.29 1.09
N TYR A 52 4.00 -18.35 1.75
CA TYR A 52 4.68 -18.61 3.03
C TYR A 52 3.69 -18.93 4.16
N PHE A 53 2.58 -18.19 4.23
CA PHE A 53 1.51 -18.39 5.21
C PHE A 53 0.48 -19.47 4.82
N ASP A 54 0.63 -20.09 3.65
CA ASP A 54 -0.33 -21.04 3.07
C ASP A 54 -1.72 -20.42 2.80
N GLU A 55 -1.74 -19.14 2.49
CA GLU A 55 -2.91 -18.34 2.14
C GLU A 55 -3.09 -18.32 0.62
N LYS A 56 -4.35 -18.32 0.17
CA LYS A 56 -4.72 -18.47 -1.24
C LYS A 56 -4.78 -17.12 -1.95
N GLU A 57 -4.31 -17.09 -3.20
CA GLU A 57 -4.38 -15.89 -4.05
C GLU A 57 -5.83 -15.49 -4.31
N GLU A 58 -6.72 -16.48 -4.43
CA GLU A 58 -8.16 -16.30 -4.70
C GLU A 58 -8.89 -15.59 -3.54
N SER A 59 -8.31 -15.60 -2.33
CA SER A 59 -8.85 -14.87 -1.19
C SER A 59 -8.58 -13.36 -1.29
N MET A 60 -7.61 -12.95 -2.11
CA MET A 60 -7.21 -11.54 -2.30
C MET A 60 -7.55 -11.01 -3.70
N PHE A 61 -7.51 -11.89 -4.71
CA PHE A 61 -7.67 -11.57 -6.12
C PHE A 61 -8.83 -12.33 -6.74
N PHE A 62 -9.69 -11.60 -7.45
CA PHE A 62 -10.68 -12.16 -8.33
C PHE A 62 -10.32 -11.82 -9.78
N HIS A 63 -10.07 -12.83 -10.61
CA HIS A 63 -9.61 -12.61 -11.98
C HIS A 63 -10.80 -12.59 -12.94
N VAL A 64 -10.82 -11.61 -13.84
CA VAL A 64 -11.78 -11.48 -14.94
C VAL A 64 -11.01 -11.34 -16.26
N ASP A 65 -11.70 -11.41 -17.39
CA ASP A 65 -11.06 -11.15 -18.67
C ASP A 65 -10.52 -9.71 -18.76
N ASP A 66 -9.44 -9.51 -19.52
CA ASP A 66 -8.77 -8.21 -19.64
C ASP A 66 -9.69 -7.12 -20.21
N THR A 67 -10.60 -7.52 -21.09
CA THR A 67 -11.61 -6.65 -21.72
C THR A 67 -12.93 -6.54 -20.96
N CYS A 68 -13.07 -7.23 -19.82
CA CYS A 68 -14.31 -7.26 -19.03
C CYS A 68 -14.75 -5.84 -18.67
N LEU A 69 -16.05 -5.53 -18.68
CA LEU A 69 -16.55 -4.25 -18.18
C LEU A 69 -16.98 -4.38 -16.71
N ALA A 70 -17.14 -3.25 -16.01
CA ALA A 70 -17.50 -3.27 -14.59
C ALA A 70 -18.86 -3.96 -14.37
N GLU A 71 -19.79 -3.78 -15.29
CA GLU A 71 -21.14 -4.35 -15.28
C GLU A 71 -21.15 -5.86 -15.58
N GLU A 72 -20.07 -6.39 -16.15
CA GLU A 72 -19.92 -7.80 -16.51
C GLU A 72 -19.30 -8.64 -15.40
N VAL A 73 -18.81 -8.01 -14.32
CA VAL A 73 -18.22 -8.72 -13.19
C VAL A 73 -19.33 -9.48 -12.45
N GLU A 74 -19.17 -10.81 -12.34
CA GLU A 74 -20.08 -11.68 -11.59
C GLU A 74 -19.90 -11.50 -10.08
N LEU A 75 -20.42 -10.40 -9.54
CA LEU A 75 -20.22 -9.99 -8.14
C LEU A 75 -20.69 -11.02 -7.12
N GLY A 76 -21.66 -11.87 -7.45
CA GLY A 76 -22.09 -12.97 -6.57
C GLY A 76 -21.01 -14.02 -6.28
N GLN A 77 -19.95 -14.09 -7.09
CA GLN A 77 -18.79 -14.97 -6.87
C GLN A 77 -17.63 -14.27 -6.13
N VAL A 78 -17.70 -12.95 -5.97
CA VAL A 78 -16.66 -12.15 -5.31
C VAL A 78 -16.85 -12.25 -3.78
N PRO A 79 -15.77 -12.34 -2.99
CA PRO A 79 -15.88 -12.28 -1.53
C PRO A 79 -16.57 -11.00 -1.04
N LEU A 80 -17.27 -11.11 0.09
CA LEU A 80 -17.89 -9.94 0.77
C LEU A 80 -16.82 -9.00 1.35
N THR A 81 -15.61 -9.52 1.61
CA THR A 81 -14.48 -8.72 2.08
C THR A 81 -13.81 -7.95 0.94
N PRO A 82 -13.06 -6.87 1.26
CA PRO A 82 -12.25 -6.16 0.28
C PRO A 82 -11.44 -7.07 -0.64
N THR A 83 -11.74 -7.02 -1.93
CA THR A 83 -11.15 -7.91 -2.95
C THR A 83 -10.70 -7.11 -4.16
N ILE A 84 -9.49 -7.38 -4.64
CA ILE A 84 -8.97 -6.77 -5.86
C ILE A 84 -9.47 -7.57 -7.05
N ILE A 85 -10.19 -6.92 -7.96
CA ILE A 85 -10.53 -7.50 -9.25
C ILE A 85 -9.35 -7.25 -10.20
N VAL A 86 -8.73 -8.31 -10.69
CA VAL A 86 -7.61 -8.26 -11.63
C VAL A 86 -8.16 -8.49 -13.03
N CYS A 87 -8.03 -7.49 -13.92
CA CYS A 87 -8.47 -7.65 -15.32
C CYS A 87 -7.33 -8.30 -16.10
N GLY A 88 -7.50 -9.56 -16.49
CA GLY A 88 -6.49 -10.40 -17.12
C GLY A 88 -6.12 -11.62 -16.27
N GLN A 89 -5.25 -12.47 -16.81
CA GLN A 89 -4.93 -13.79 -16.24
C GLN A 89 -3.92 -13.76 -15.07
N SER A 90 -3.28 -12.62 -14.82
CA SER A 90 -2.31 -12.44 -13.73
C SER A 90 -2.10 -10.96 -13.41
N CYS A 91 -1.78 -10.66 -12.15
CA CYS A 91 -1.34 -9.31 -11.76
C CYS A 91 -0.02 -8.87 -12.43
N TYR A 92 0.77 -9.79 -13.01
CA TYR A 92 1.97 -9.44 -13.78
C TYR A 92 1.67 -8.93 -15.19
N SER A 93 0.58 -9.39 -15.82
CA SER A 93 0.15 -8.94 -17.15
C SER A 93 -0.93 -7.87 -17.10
N SER A 94 -1.65 -7.77 -15.99
CA SER A 94 -2.77 -6.84 -15.83
C SER A 94 -2.32 -5.39 -15.67
N THR A 95 -2.97 -4.51 -16.44
CA THR A 95 -2.79 -3.05 -16.36
C THR A 95 -3.99 -2.34 -15.76
N ARG A 96 -5.08 -3.06 -15.49
CA ARG A 96 -6.34 -2.52 -14.97
C ARG A 96 -6.87 -3.37 -13.82
N TYR A 97 -7.23 -2.70 -12.74
CA TYR A 97 -7.74 -3.28 -11.52
C TYR A 97 -9.04 -2.59 -11.11
N MET A 98 -9.90 -3.31 -10.40
CA MET A 98 -11.05 -2.75 -9.69
C MET A 98 -11.00 -3.18 -8.22
N LEU A 99 -11.78 -2.50 -7.38
CA LEU A 99 -11.96 -2.85 -5.98
C LEU A 99 -13.42 -3.19 -5.73
N SER A 100 -13.65 -4.37 -5.16
CA SER A 100 -14.94 -4.77 -4.63
C SER A 100 -14.96 -4.70 -3.10
N LEU A 101 -16.08 -4.23 -2.55
CA LEU A 101 -16.43 -4.29 -1.13
C LEU A 101 -17.86 -4.77 -1.03
N ASP A 102 -18.13 -5.79 -0.21
CA ASP A 102 -19.47 -6.34 0.00
C ASP A 102 -20.18 -6.64 -1.33
N GLN A 103 -19.45 -7.26 -2.26
CA GLN A 103 -19.94 -7.57 -3.62
C GLN A 103 -20.44 -6.35 -4.41
N ASN A 104 -19.92 -5.16 -4.12
CA ASN A 104 -20.15 -3.94 -4.89
C ASN A 104 -18.84 -3.40 -5.42
N LEU A 105 -18.80 -2.95 -6.68
CA LEU A 105 -17.63 -2.27 -7.22
C LEU A 105 -17.58 -0.83 -6.72
N VAL A 106 -16.58 -0.51 -5.91
CA VAL A 106 -16.42 0.81 -5.30
C VAL A 106 -15.38 1.67 -6.02
N ASN A 107 -14.50 1.05 -6.81
CA ASN A 107 -13.59 1.75 -7.70
C ASN A 107 -13.28 0.86 -8.91
N THR A 108 -13.61 1.32 -10.11
CA THR A 108 -13.52 0.53 -11.35
C THR A 108 -12.33 0.91 -12.23
N ASN A 109 -11.54 1.91 -11.84
CA ASN A 109 -10.47 2.46 -12.67
C ASN A 109 -9.18 2.64 -11.86
N ILE A 110 -8.54 1.52 -11.50
CA ILE A 110 -7.25 1.51 -10.83
C ILE A 110 -6.20 1.00 -11.81
N SER A 111 -5.23 1.85 -12.17
CA SER A 111 -4.19 1.52 -13.17
C SER A 111 -2.89 0.98 -12.57
N SER A 112 -2.80 0.88 -11.24
CA SER A 112 -1.60 0.48 -10.53
C SER A 112 -1.90 -0.62 -9.51
N PHE A 113 -1.13 -1.70 -9.58
CA PHE A 113 -1.21 -2.78 -8.61
C PHE A 113 -1.01 -2.30 -7.17
N ILE A 114 -0.02 -1.41 -6.95
CA ILE A 114 0.27 -0.86 -5.62
C ILE A 114 -0.95 -0.06 -5.11
N SER A 115 -1.58 0.73 -5.97
CA SER A 115 -2.78 1.48 -5.61
C SER A 115 -3.96 0.56 -5.29
N ALA A 116 -4.16 -0.52 -6.06
CA ALA A 116 -5.21 -1.50 -5.81
C ALA A 116 -4.99 -2.23 -4.47
N LEU A 117 -3.76 -2.66 -4.21
CA LEU A 117 -3.36 -3.28 -2.94
C LEU A 117 -3.66 -2.36 -1.76
N TRP A 118 -3.38 -1.07 -1.88
CA TRP A 118 -3.61 -0.12 -0.80
C TRP A 118 -5.04 0.28 -0.58
N LEU A 119 -5.81 0.46 -1.66
CA LEU A 119 -7.24 0.73 -1.54
C LEU A 119 -7.94 -0.47 -0.88
N MET A 120 -7.60 -1.69 -1.29
CA MET A 120 -8.10 -2.91 -0.65
C MET A 120 -7.68 -2.99 0.82
N PHE A 121 -6.39 -2.85 1.13
CA PHE A 121 -5.91 -2.93 2.51
C PHE A 121 -6.49 -1.83 3.41
N GLY A 122 -6.55 -0.59 2.91
CA GLY A 122 -7.08 0.56 3.65
C GLY A 122 -8.57 0.46 3.94
N SER A 123 -9.34 -0.18 3.05
CA SER A 123 -10.78 -0.34 3.23
C SER A 123 -11.15 -1.16 4.48
N TYR A 124 -10.31 -2.11 4.92
CA TYR A 124 -10.53 -2.81 6.19
C TYR A 124 -10.60 -1.86 7.38
N TYR A 125 -9.79 -0.79 7.37
CA TYR A 125 -9.78 0.22 8.42
C TYR A 125 -10.90 1.23 8.24
N CYS A 126 -11.12 1.71 7.01
CA CYS A 126 -12.15 2.71 6.72
C CYS A 126 -13.57 2.21 7.02
N PHE A 127 -13.83 0.94 6.77
CA PHE A 127 -15.15 0.33 6.96
C PHE A 127 -15.23 -0.59 8.18
N ASN A 128 -14.17 -0.64 9.02
CA ASN A 128 -14.09 -1.47 10.21
C ASN A 128 -14.43 -2.96 9.93
N ILE A 129 -13.84 -3.50 8.86
CA ILE A 129 -14.02 -4.89 8.43
C ILE A 129 -12.89 -5.73 9.04
N HIS A 130 -13.24 -6.87 9.63
CA HIS A 130 -12.25 -7.83 10.11
C HIS A 130 -11.53 -8.51 8.94
N TYR A 131 -10.22 -8.76 9.10
CA TYR A 131 -9.49 -9.57 8.13
C TYR A 131 -10.12 -10.96 8.02
N PRO A 132 -10.35 -11.46 6.79
CA PRO A 132 -10.78 -12.83 6.61
C PRO A 132 -9.69 -13.78 7.12
N SER A 133 -10.10 -14.91 7.71
CA SER A 133 -9.17 -15.90 8.27
C SER A 133 -8.17 -16.44 7.23
N GLU A 134 -8.58 -16.41 5.97
CA GLU A 134 -7.86 -16.87 4.79
C GLU A 134 -6.73 -15.92 4.37
N LEU A 135 -6.70 -14.68 4.87
CA LEU A 135 -5.65 -13.68 4.60
C LEU A 135 -5.07 -13.03 5.86
N ALA A 136 -5.51 -13.46 7.04
CA ALA A 136 -5.22 -12.77 8.29
C ALA A 136 -3.71 -12.61 8.53
N SER A 137 -2.90 -13.63 8.25
CA SER A 137 -1.46 -13.59 8.50
C SER A 137 -0.76 -12.62 7.56
N THR A 138 -1.08 -12.63 6.26
CA THR A 138 -0.51 -11.67 5.30
C THR A 138 -0.92 -10.24 5.63
N LEU A 139 -2.21 -9.99 5.92
CA LEU A 139 -2.70 -8.64 6.21
C LEU A 139 -2.15 -8.10 7.53
N GLU A 140 -2.07 -8.94 8.57
CA GLU A 140 -1.41 -8.60 9.83
C GLU A 140 0.09 -8.32 9.66
N PHE A 141 0.75 -9.05 8.77
CA PHE A 141 2.16 -8.83 8.44
C PHE A 141 2.36 -7.49 7.71
N LEU A 142 1.48 -7.17 6.76
CA LEU A 142 1.48 -5.89 6.05
C LEU A 142 1.25 -4.71 7.00
N GLN A 143 0.33 -4.86 7.96
CA GLN A 143 0.06 -3.86 9.01
C GLN A 143 1.28 -3.59 9.90
N ARG A 144 1.99 -4.64 10.35
CA ARG A 144 3.12 -4.52 11.29
C ARG A 144 4.44 -4.16 10.61
N SER A 145 4.51 -4.24 9.29
CA SER A 145 5.69 -3.87 8.55
C SER A 145 5.62 -2.37 8.22
N PRO A 146 6.41 -1.50 8.89
CA PRO A 146 6.62 -0.13 8.43
C PRO A 146 7.52 -0.17 7.19
N CYS A 147 7.07 -0.86 6.15
CA CYS A 147 7.46 -0.51 4.82
C CYS A 147 6.80 0.85 4.59
N ARG A 148 7.57 1.86 4.15
CA ARG A 148 7.03 3.17 3.70
C ARG A 148 6.04 3.07 2.52
N LEU A 149 5.52 1.89 2.26
CA LEU A 149 4.52 1.62 1.27
C LEU A 149 3.18 2.31 1.72
N LEU A 150 2.99 2.62 3.03
CA LEU A 150 1.94 3.51 3.59
C LEU A 150 2.37 4.99 3.79
N ASP A 151 3.40 5.51 3.12
CA ASP A 151 3.63 6.97 3.16
C ASP A 151 2.47 7.65 2.40
N LEU A 152 1.40 8.00 3.13
CA LEU A 152 0.18 8.66 2.64
C LEU A 152 0.49 9.98 1.90
N ARG A 153 1.72 10.49 2.03
CA ARG A 153 2.25 11.66 1.31
C ARG A 153 2.42 11.45 -0.19
N THR A 154 2.37 10.22 -0.69
CA THR A 154 2.41 9.96 -2.14
C THR A 154 1.04 10.09 -2.82
N PHE A 155 -0.06 10.22 -2.06
CA PHE A 155 -1.40 10.42 -2.62
C PHE A 155 -1.74 11.88 -2.95
N THR A 156 -0.94 12.84 -2.50
CA THR A 156 -1.04 14.23 -2.93
C THR A 156 0.05 14.53 -3.95
N GLY A 157 -0.20 14.16 -5.21
CA GLY A 157 0.48 14.82 -6.33
C GLY A 157 0.06 16.30 -6.39
N PRO A 158 0.88 17.21 -6.94
CA PRO A 158 0.48 18.60 -7.11
C PRO A 158 -0.75 18.64 -8.01
N ALA A 159 -1.79 19.38 -7.62
CA ALA A 159 -2.80 19.78 -8.58
C ALA A 159 -2.09 20.68 -9.61
N ASP A 160 -1.90 20.17 -10.84
CA ASP A 160 -1.40 20.97 -11.97
C ASP A 160 -2.48 22.00 -12.35
N GLY A 161 -2.50 23.08 -11.59
CA GLY A 161 -3.21 24.31 -11.89
C GLY A 161 -2.22 25.35 -12.39
N THR A 162 -1.85 25.29 -13.66
CA THR A 162 -1.23 26.46 -14.32
C THR A 162 -1.64 26.52 -15.79
N GLY A 163 -2.88 26.95 -16.02
CA GLY A 163 -3.23 27.64 -17.26
C GLY A 163 -2.62 29.04 -17.22
N THR A 164 -1.40 29.20 -17.75
CA THR A 164 -0.81 30.52 -17.95
C THR A 164 -1.39 31.15 -19.22
N SER A 165 -2.34 32.05 -19.07
CA SER A 165 -2.72 33.01 -20.11
C SER A 165 -1.91 34.28 -19.92
N THR A 166 -0.92 34.48 -20.79
CA THR A 166 -0.15 35.73 -20.95
C THR A 166 -0.99 36.81 -21.60
N VAL A 167 -1.06 38.02 -21.01
CA VAL A 167 -0.97 39.34 -21.69
C VAL A 167 -0.46 40.41 -20.68
N PRO A 168 0.40 41.39 -21.05
CA PRO A 168 1.24 42.15 -20.13
C PRO A 168 0.86 43.63 -19.94
N GLY A 169 1.41 44.24 -18.86
CA GLY A 169 1.83 45.64 -18.82
C GLY A 169 1.22 46.52 -17.72
N ARG A 170 2.07 47.13 -16.88
CA ARG A 170 2.38 48.58 -16.85
C ARG A 170 2.78 49.12 -15.46
N HIS A 171 4.04 49.59 -15.39
CA HIS A 171 4.63 50.71 -14.63
C HIS A 171 4.63 50.88 -13.10
N GLN A 172 5.86 51.23 -12.65
CA GLN A 172 6.27 52.22 -11.62
C GLN A 172 5.97 51.84 -10.16
N GLY A 173 6.83 52.05 -9.16
CA GLY A 173 8.09 52.79 -9.00
C GLY A 173 8.23 53.12 -7.50
N HIS A 174 9.47 53.43 -7.06
CA HIS A 174 9.86 54.10 -5.80
C HIS A 174 10.07 53.33 -4.48
N LYS A 175 11.38 53.17 -4.18
CA LYS A 175 12.16 53.59 -2.99
C LYS A 175 11.45 53.74 -1.63
N GLY A 176 12.04 53.11 -0.60
CA GLY A 176 12.05 53.62 0.77
C GLY A 176 12.49 52.62 1.84
N SER A 177 13.64 52.87 2.46
CA SER A 177 14.04 52.37 3.79
C SER A 177 14.71 53.57 4.50
N PRO A 178 15.00 53.57 5.82
CA PRO A 178 14.48 52.83 7.00
C PRO A 178 13.99 53.91 8.04
N PRO A 179 14.00 53.83 9.40
CA PRO A 179 14.57 52.86 10.34
C PRO A 179 13.77 52.51 11.63
N GLY A 180 14.22 51.42 12.25
CA GLY A 180 14.48 51.24 13.69
C GLY A 180 13.38 51.57 14.71
N LEU A 181 12.84 50.53 15.34
CA LEU A 181 12.47 50.56 16.77
C LEU A 181 12.77 49.19 17.40
N GLN A 182 13.31 49.27 18.61
CA GLN A 182 13.88 48.21 19.42
C GLN A 182 13.00 48.05 20.66
N GLU A 183 12.34 46.91 20.80
CA GLU A 183 11.69 46.40 22.02
C GLU A 183 11.46 44.90 21.75
N SER A 184 11.50 43.95 22.68
CA SER A 184 11.97 43.83 24.05
C SER A 184 12.04 42.31 24.27
N GLN A 185 12.89 41.88 25.19
CA GLN A 185 13.02 40.47 25.58
C GLN A 185 11.68 39.93 26.12
N GLU A 186 11.25 38.76 25.64
CA GLU A 186 10.38 37.90 26.43
C GLU A 186 10.88 36.45 26.31
N SER A 187 11.39 35.98 27.44
CA SER A 187 11.76 34.62 27.74
C SER A 187 10.50 33.76 27.83
N ASP A 188 10.47 32.61 27.16
CA ASP A 188 9.91 31.44 27.82
C ASP A 188 10.53 30.12 27.34
N SER A 189 10.96 29.38 28.35
CA SER A 189 11.62 28.08 28.28
C SER A 189 10.57 26.99 28.40
N ALA A 190 10.48 26.10 27.42
CA ALA A 190 9.86 24.80 27.62
C ALA A 190 10.51 23.74 26.72
N HIS A 191 11.62 23.17 27.21
CA HIS A 191 12.11 21.88 26.75
C HIS A 191 11.12 20.78 27.17
N SER A 192 10.29 20.30 26.24
CA SER A 192 9.51 19.07 26.44
C SER A 192 10.35 17.85 26.07
N GLN A 193 10.86 17.16 27.08
CA GLN A 193 11.49 15.86 26.94
C GLN A 193 10.41 14.80 26.67
N ILE A 194 10.39 14.27 25.45
CA ILE A 194 9.61 13.07 25.11
C ILE A 194 10.30 11.86 25.75
N GLN A 195 9.70 11.30 26.79
CA GLN A 195 10.13 10.03 27.36
C GLN A 195 9.83 8.89 26.39
N GLN A 196 10.88 8.15 26.00
CA GLN A 196 10.77 6.91 25.23
C GLN A 196 10.26 5.79 26.15
N THR A 197 9.02 5.33 25.94
CA THR A 197 8.52 4.14 26.63
C THR A 197 9.05 2.89 25.95
N THR A 198 9.93 2.19 26.67
CA THR A 198 10.49 0.89 26.28
C THR A 198 9.43 -0.19 26.48
N TRP A 199 9.03 -0.88 25.41
CA TRP A 199 8.16 -2.04 25.49
C TRP A 199 8.85 -3.20 26.23
N ARG A 200 8.20 -3.75 27.26
CA ARG A 200 8.55 -5.05 27.86
C ARG A 200 7.46 -6.08 27.55
N PRO A 201 7.80 -7.33 27.18
CA PRO A 201 6.82 -8.39 26.98
C PRO A 201 6.13 -8.75 28.30
N ARG A 202 4.81 -8.92 28.26
CA ARG A 202 4.00 -9.41 29.39
C ARG A 202 4.19 -10.94 29.48
N THR A 203 4.85 -11.41 30.54
CA THR A 203 4.94 -12.85 30.85
C THR A 203 3.59 -13.34 31.38
N SER A 204 3.08 -14.44 30.82
CA SER A 204 1.87 -15.12 31.26
C SER A 204 1.95 -15.49 32.75
N ARG A 205 0.92 -15.17 33.52
CA ARG A 205 0.69 -15.78 34.82
C ARG A 205 0.22 -17.21 34.59
N GLU A 206 0.90 -18.14 35.25
CA GLU A 206 0.40 -19.48 35.54
C GLU A 206 -0.78 -19.34 36.51
N ASP A 207 -1.98 -19.73 36.08
CA ASP A 207 -3.09 -19.99 37.00
C ASP A 207 -3.16 -21.50 37.22
N SER A 208 -3.02 -21.87 38.49
CA SER A 208 -3.07 -23.22 39.02
C SER A 208 -4.46 -23.86 38.90
N MET A 209 -4.48 -25.17 38.62
CA MET A 209 -5.39 -26.13 39.23
C MET A 209 -4.63 -27.44 39.48
#